data_AF-A0A4Y2M5R5-F1
#
_entry.id   AF-A0A4Y2M5R5-F1
#
_cell.length_a   1.000
_cell.length_b   1.000
_cell.length_c   1.000
_cell.angle_alpha   90.00
_cell.angle_beta   90.00
_cell.angle_gamma   90.00
#
_symmetry.space_group_name_H-M   'P 1'
#
loop_
_entity.id
_entity.type
_entity.pdbx_description
1 polymer ?
#
loop_
_entity_poly.entity_id
_entity_poly.type
_entity_poly.pdbx_seq_one_letter_code
_entity_poly.pdbx_strand_id
1 'polypeptide(L)'
;MEVKLNSNLSKGEKIQVLTIAPQSWSRKRVSTKFNVTEYMARKAWDLTLVKRILAIPGSQIVNKISQEAQKVQQYCSNIEPSLHNYAACVYEENWWIELVSELNKEEGDYTIEFIHPYGPSETFYWPERQDECPVPSQHIICVIETPETASHTGRLYKFGATSKKKIDDSWNTFKESC
;
A
#
# COMPACT_ATOMS: atom_id res chain seq x y z
N MET A 1 16.45 -6.13 -36.29
CA MET A 1 15.58 -4.93 -36.31
C MET A 1 16.01 -3.96 -35.21
N GLU A 2 16.58 -2.83 -35.60
CA GLU A 2 16.83 -1.69 -34.70
C GLU A 2 15.60 -0.78 -34.75
N VAL A 3 15.08 -0.37 -33.60
CA VAL A 3 13.92 0.51 -33.51
C VAL A 3 14.44 1.89 -33.16
N LYS A 4 14.67 2.72 -34.16
CA LYS A 4 15.14 4.10 -33.94
C LYS A 4 13.99 4.95 -33.44
N LEU A 5 14.18 5.61 -32.30
CA LEU A 5 13.24 6.63 -31.83
C LEU A 5 13.26 7.84 -32.77
N ASN A 6 12.09 8.42 -33.02
CA ASN A 6 11.94 9.57 -33.91
C ASN A 6 12.88 10.72 -33.46
N SER A 7 13.62 11.28 -34.40
CA SER A 7 14.54 12.40 -34.15
C SER A 7 13.84 13.62 -33.58
N ASN A 8 12.57 13.83 -33.93
CA ASN A 8 11.75 14.98 -33.54
C ASN A 8 11.32 14.97 -32.08
N LEU A 9 11.48 13.85 -31.37
CA LEU A 9 11.18 13.77 -29.94
C LEU A 9 12.22 14.53 -29.12
N SER A 10 11.75 15.35 -28.18
CA SER A 10 12.58 16.01 -27.18
C SER A 10 13.30 14.97 -26.31
N LYS A 11 14.37 15.41 -25.64
CA LYS A 11 15.13 14.55 -24.72
C LYS A 11 14.25 13.99 -23.60
N GLY A 12 13.25 14.75 -23.14
CA GLY A 12 12.33 14.33 -22.10
C GLY A 12 11.39 13.22 -22.57
N GLU A 13 10.78 13.38 -23.74
CA GLU A 13 9.87 12.39 -24.32
C GLU A 13 10.60 11.09 -24.65
N LYS A 14 11.84 11.15 -25.16
CA LYS A 14 12.68 9.96 -25.37
C LYS A 14 12.89 9.19 -24.07
N ILE A 15 13.17 9.88 -22.97
CA ILE A 15 13.35 9.24 -21.66
C ILE A 15 12.02 8.65 -21.16
N GLN A 16 10.90 9.33 -21.37
CA GLN A 16 9.58 8.85 -20.97
C GLN A 16 9.21 7.56 -21.70
N VAL A 17 9.39 7.50 -23.03
CA VAL A 17 9.12 6.30 -23.83
C VAL A 17 10.01 5.13 -23.37
N LEU A 18 11.26 5.41 -23.00
CA LEU A 18 12.18 4.40 -22.47
C LEU A 18 11.75 3.79 -21.13
N THR A 19 10.85 4.42 -20.37
CA THR A 19 10.32 3.84 -19.11
C THR A 19 9.47 2.58 -19.34
N ILE A 20 8.97 2.40 -20.57
CA ILE A 20 8.19 1.20 -20.96
C ILE A 20 9.14 0.02 -21.28
N ALA A 21 10.43 0.28 -21.50
CA ALA A 21 11.38 -0.79 -21.80
C ALA A 21 11.51 -1.77 -20.62
N PRO A 22 11.55 -3.10 -20.87
CA PRO A 22 11.62 -4.09 -19.82
C PRO A 22 12.93 -3.97 -19.01
N GLN A 23 12.81 -4.05 -17.68
CA GLN A 23 13.92 -3.91 -16.73
C GLN A 23 14.98 -5.03 -16.84
N SER A 24 14.63 -6.15 -17.47
CA SER A 24 15.56 -7.25 -17.75
C SER A 24 16.60 -6.93 -18.83
N TRP A 25 16.45 -5.82 -19.56
CA TRP A 25 17.45 -5.41 -20.54
C TRP A 25 18.58 -4.63 -19.88
N SER A 26 19.82 -4.79 -20.38
CA SER A 26 20.95 -3.98 -19.92
C SER A 26 20.94 -2.57 -20.56
N ARG A 27 21.55 -1.57 -19.89
CA ARG A 27 21.62 -0.18 -20.39
C ARG A 27 22.24 -0.12 -21.78
N LYS A 28 23.27 -0.95 -21.98
CA LYS A 28 23.95 -1.15 -23.27
C LYS A 28 22.98 -1.68 -24.33
N ARG A 29 22.20 -2.70 -24.00
CA ARG A 29 21.20 -3.27 -24.92
C ARG A 29 20.14 -2.24 -25.32
N VAL A 30 19.64 -1.45 -24.37
CA VAL A 30 18.67 -0.37 -24.62
C VAL A 30 19.28 0.73 -25.50
N SER A 31 20.50 1.16 -25.16
CA SER A 31 21.28 2.15 -25.90
C SER A 31 21.43 1.76 -27.38
N THR A 32 21.90 0.54 -27.65
CA THR A 32 22.06 0.02 -29.01
C THR A 32 20.72 -0.14 -29.71
N LYS A 33 19.70 -0.68 -29.04
CA LYS A 33 18.40 -1.01 -29.66
C LYS A 33 17.62 0.23 -30.09
N PHE A 34 17.66 1.28 -29.27
CA PHE A 34 16.92 2.53 -29.47
C PHE A 34 17.77 3.68 -30.05
N ASN A 35 19.07 3.45 -30.23
CA ASN A 35 20.06 4.45 -30.65
C ASN A 35 20.04 5.70 -29.76
N VAL A 36 20.07 5.48 -28.44
CA VAL A 36 20.06 6.52 -27.40
C VAL A 36 21.30 6.42 -26.54
N THR A 37 21.63 7.46 -25.78
CA THR A 37 22.77 7.36 -24.86
C THR A 37 22.43 6.50 -23.64
N GLU A 38 23.42 5.79 -23.09
CA GLU A 38 23.25 4.99 -21.86
C GLU A 38 22.74 5.84 -20.68
N TYR A 39 23.07 7.13 -20.67
CA TYR A 39 22.54 8.09 -19.71
C TYR A 39 21.00 8.15 -19.74
N MET A 40 20.39 8.16 -20.93
CA MET A 40 18.92 8.22 -21.06
C MET A 40 18.27 6.94 -20.56
N ALA A 41 18.86 5.78 -20.87
CA ALA A 41 18.39 4.49 -20.36
C ALA A 41 18.44 4.42 -18.83
N ARG A 42 19.57 4.84 -18.23
CA ARG A 42 19.70 4.93 -16.76
C ARG A 42 18.64 5.85 -16.17
N LYS A 43 18.52 7.07 -16.71
CA LYS A 43 17.59 8.07 -16.19
C LYS A 43 16.13 7.63 -16.31
N ALA A 44 15.77 6.89 -17.36
CA ALA A 44 14.44 6.30 -17.50
C ALA A 44 14.17 5.28 -16.38
N TRP A 45 15.12 4.41 -16.05
CA TRP A 45 14.96 3.45 -14.96
C TRP A 45 14.93 4.11 -13.58
N ASP A 46 15.80 5.09 -13.31
CA ASP A 46 15.74 5.89 -12.09
C ASP A 46 14.35 6.54 -11.93
N LEU A 47 13.77 7.04 -13.03
CA LEU A 47 12.41 7.58 -13.03
C LEU A 47 11.34 6.51 -12.84
N THR A 48 11.52 5.31 -13.38
CA THR A 48 10.54 4.22 -13.22
C THR A 48 10.46 3.75 -11.78
N LEU A 49 11.61 3.67 -11.09
CA LEU A 49 11.73 3.34 -9.66
C LEU A 49 11.02 4.37 -8.77
N VAL A 50 11.18 5.66 -9.07
CA VAL A 50 10.66 6.73 -8.19
C VAL A 50 9.22 7.10 -8.53
N LYS A 51 8.83 7.08 -9.81
CA LYS A 51 7.62 7.73 -10.33
C LYS A 51 6.70 6.80 -11.12
N ARG A 52 6.99 5.50 -11.14
CA ARG A 52 6.30 4.47 -11.94
C ARG A 52 6.43 4.69 -13.45
N ILE A 53 5.70 3.89 -14.21
CA ILE A 53 5.72 3.84 -15.68
C ILE A 53 5.21 5.16 -16.28
N LEU A 54 5.74 5.58 -17.44
CA LEU A 54 5.38 6.82 -18.15
C LEU A 54 5.69 8.14 -17.42
N ALA A 55 6.63 8.13 -16.48
CA ALA A 55 7.04 9.32 -15.76
C ALA A 55 7.65 10.41 -16.68
N ILE A 56 7.15 11.64 -16.55
CA ILE A 56 7.66 12.80 -17.31
C ILE A 56 8.91 13.38 -16.58
N PRO A 57 10.08 13.40 -17.23
CA PRO A 57 11.28 14.01 -16.65
C PRO A 57 11.12 15.53 -16.52
N GLY A 58 11.44 16.07 -15.34
CA GLY A 58 11.45 17.51 -15.08
C GLY A 58 10.10 18.14 -14.72
N SER A 59 9.01 17.36 -14.68
CA SER A 59 7.71 17.86 -14.24
C SER A 59 7.67 18.04 -12.72
N GLN A 60 7.39 19.27 -12.27
CA GLN A 60 7.17 19.60 -10.86
C GLN A 60 5.89 18.94 -10.31
N ILE A 61 4.88 18.75 -11.18
CA ILE A 61 3.62 18.07 -10.84
C ILE A 61 3.91 16.66 -10.32
N VAL A 62 4.82 15.96 -11.00
CA VAL A 62 5.20 14.59 -10.61
C VAL A 62 6.07 14.57 -9.35
N ASN A 63 6.86 15.62 -9.08
CA ASN A 63 7.58 15.72 -7.82
C ASN A 63 6.62 15.91 -6.63
N LYS A 64 5.56 16.70 -6.81
CA LYS A 64 4.54 16.91 -5.77
C LYS A 64 3.73 15.63 -5.51
N ILE A 65 3.25 14.96 -6.55
CA ILE A 65 2.56 13.66 -6.45
C ILE A 65 3.50 12.60 -5.87
N SER A 66 4.78 12.58 -6.25
CA SER A 66 5.76 11.65 -5.69
C SER A 66 6.04 11.92 -4.21
N GLN A 67 6.06 13.18 -3.78
CA GLN A 67 6.20 13.55 -2.37
C GLN A 67 4.95 13.18 -1.57
N GLU A 68 3.76 13.42 -2.11
CA GLU A 68 2.49 13.01 -1.52
C GLU A 68 2.39 11.48 -1.45
N ALA A 69 2.73 10.76 -2.51
CA ALA A 69 2.78 9.30 -2.53
C ALA A 69 3.83 8.72 -1.58
N GLN A 70 5.01 9.33 -1.47
CA GLN A 70 6.01 8.94 -0.47
C GLN A 70 5.54 9.22 0.96
N LYS A 71 4.77 10.29 1.17
CA LYS A 71 4.19 10.64 2.46
C LYS A 71 3.06 9.67 2.85
N VAL A 72 2.23 9.27 1.89
CA VAL A 72 1.21 8.22 2.05
C VAL A 72 1.89 6.87 2.30
N GLN A 73 2.91 6.51 1.53
CA GLN A 73 3.65 5.27 1.71
C GLN A 73 4.37 5.22 3.07
N GLN A 74 5.02 6.32 3.48
CA GLN A 74 5.63 6.44 4.81
C GLN A 74 4.58 6.38 5.93
N TYR A 75 3.40 6.96 5.72
CA TYR A 75 2.30 6.90 6.69
C TYR A 75 1.80 5.45 6.86
N CYS A 76 1.61 4.72 5.76
CA CYS A 76 1.27 3.30 5.78
C CYS A 76 2.39 2.44 6.39
N SER A 77 3.66 2.69 6.07
CA SER A 77 4.81 1.94 6.63
C SER A 77 5.11 2.26 8.10
N ASN A 78 4.61 3.36 8.65
CA ASN A 78 4.77 3.68 10.08
C ASN A 78 3.73 2.96 10.95
N ILE A 79 2.76 2.29 10.34
CA ILE A 79 1.79 1.42 11.01
C ILE A 79 2.29 0.00 10.77
N GLU A 80 3.42 -0.39 11.37
CA GLU A 80 3.76 -1.81 11.48
C GLU A 80 2.98 -2.35 12.68
N PRO A 81 1.89 -3.11 12.50
CA PRO A 81 1.31 -3.85 13.60
C PRO A 81 2.36 -4.86 14.07
N SER A 82 2.76 -4.78 15.35
CA SER A 82 3.48 -5.89 15.96
C SER A 82 2.54 -7.10 16.04
N LEU A 83 3.10 -8.30 15.88
CA LEU A 83 2.37 -9.56 16.05
C LEU A 83 1.53 -9.52 17.34
N HIS A 84 0.29 -9.98 17.27
CA HIS A 84 -0.72 -9.94 18.35
C HIS A 84 -1.29 -8.55 18.69
N ASN A 85 -1.04 -7.53 17.87
CA ASN A 85 -1.80 -6.28 17.98
C ASN A 85 -3.14 -6.40 17.27
N TYR A 86 -4.11 -5.71 17.83
CA TYR A 86 -5.38 -5.49 17.17
C TYR A 86 -5.21 -4.37 16.14
N ALA A 87 -5.79 -4.55 14.97
CA ALA A 87 -5.80 -3.55 13.92
C ALA A 87 -7.21 -3.40 13.34
N ALA A 88 -7.43 -2.32 12.60
CA ALA A 88 -8.58 -2.17 11.75
C ALA A 88 -8.11 -2.17 10.30
N CYS A 89 -8.81 -2.92 9.46
CA CYS A 89 -8.55 -3.01 8.03
C CYS A 89 -9.81 -2.73 7.22
N VAL A 90 -9.61 -2.53 5.92
CA VAL A 90 -10.69 -2.37 4.95
C VAL A 90 -10.84 -3.66 4.14
N TYR A 91 -12.05 -4.19 4.12
CA TYR A 91 -12.42 -5.39 3.37
C TYR A 91 -13.81 -5.22 2.76
N GLU A 92 -13.92 -5.44 1.44
CA GLU A 92 -15.17 -5.30 0.68
C GLU A 92 -15.95 -4.00 0.99
N GLU A 93 -15.26 -2.85 0.90
CA GLU A 93 -15.82 -1.50 1.12
C GLU A 93 -16.33 -1.22 2.55
N ASN A 94 -16.10 -2.13 3.49
CA ASN A 94 -16.38 -1.97 4.91
C ASN A 94 -15.09 -2.04 5.72
N TRP A 95 -15.08 -1.41 6.89
CA TRP A 95 -13.96 -1.58 7.82
C TRP A 95 -14.27 -2.71 8.80
N TRP A 96 -13.24 -3.47 9.14
CA TRP A 96 -13.31 -4.62 10.05
C TRP A 96 -12.21 -4.53 11.10
N ILE A 97 -12.44 -5.16 12.24
CA ILE A 97 -11.45 -5.27 13.30
C ILE A 97 -10.80 -6.64 13.21
N GLU A 98 -9.49 -6.67 13.31
CA GLU A 98 -8.68 -7.86 13.17
C GLU A 98 -7.62 -7.99 14.26
N LEU A 99 -7.14 -9.21 14.46
CA LEU A 99 -5.92 -9.50 15.19
C LEU A 99 -4.85 -9.95 14.20
N VAL A 100 -3.66 -9.34 14.29
CA VAL A 100 -2.53 -9.73 13.43
C VAL A 100 -1.89 -10.99 13.99
N SER A 101 -2.12 -12.12 13.34
CA SER A 101 -1.62 -13.42 13.78
C SER A 101 -0.21 -13.67 13.26
N GLU A 102 0.01 -13.51 11.94
CA GLU A 102 1.29 -13.81 11.29
C GLU A 102 1.64 -12.79 10.20
N LEU A 103 2.94 -12.61 9.95
CA LEU A 103 3.45 -11.80 8.86
C LEU A 103 4.26 -12.69 7.90
N ASN A 104 3.76 -12.84 6.68
CA ASN A 104 4.47 -13.53 5.62
C ASN A 104 5.54 -12.59 5.02
N LYS A 105 6.78 -12.73 5.48
CA LYS A 105 7.92 -11.88 5.06
C LYS A 105 8.27 -12.00 3.58
N GLU A 106 7.87 -13.08 2.91
CA GLU A 106 8.20 -13.31 1.50
C GLU A 106 7.26 -12.54 0.56
N GLU A 107 5.98 -12.42 0.93
CA GLU A 107 4.96 -11.74 0.12
C GLU A 107 4.62 -10.33 0.64
N GLY A 108 4.90 -10.04 1.92
CA GLY A 108 4.55 -8.77 2.56
C GLY A 108 3.09 -8.68 2.99
N ASP A 109 2.41 -9.82 3.06
CA ASP A 109 1.02 -9.96 3.47
C ASP A 109 0.91 -10.36 4.94
N TYR A 110 -0.12 -9.85 5.61
CA TYR A 110 -0.46 -10.21 6.98
C TYR A 110 -1.57 -11.26 6.97
N THR A 111 -1.39 -12.33 7.74
CA THR A 111 -2.50 -13.20 8.10
C THR A 111 -3.21 -12.55 9.28
N ILE A 112 -4.50 -12.31 9.09
CA ILE A 112 -5.35 -11.62 10.05
C ILE A 112 -6.51 -12.53 10.44
N GLU A 113 -6.96 -12.41 11.68
CA GLU A 113 -8.19 -13.04 12.15
C GLU A 113 -9.25 -11.97 12.39
N PHE A 114 -10.42 -12.11 11.76
CA PHE A 114 -11.50 -11.12 11.89
C PHE A 114 -12.35 -11.29 13.15
N ILE A 115 -12.73 -10.16 13.76
CA ILE A 115 -13.68 -10.10 14.87
C ILE A 115 -15.03 -9.60 14.36
N HIS A 116 -16.10 -10.34 14.68
CA HIS A 116 -17.44 -9.99 14.21
C HIS A 116 -18.20 -9.14 15.23
N PRO A 117 -18.96 -8.13 14.78
CA PRO A 117 -19.88 -7.42 15.65
C PRO A 117 -21.03 -8.34 16.08
N TYR A 118 -21.41 -8.28 17.36
CA TYR A 118 -22.55 -8.99 17.90
C TYR A 118 -23.85 -8.24 17.58
N GLY A 119 -24.20 -8.21 16.29
CA GLY A 119 -25.37 -7.52 15.76
C GLY A 119 -25.35 -6.01 16.08
N PRO A 120 -26.47 -5.42 16.57
CA PRO A 120 -26.54 -3.99 16.89
C PRO A 120 -25.82 -3.60 18.19
N SER A 121 -25.21 -4.56 18.90
CA SER A 121 -24.54 -4.31 20.17
C SER A 121 -23.12 -3.79 19.96
N GLU A 122 -22.62 -2.97 20.89
CA GLU A 122 -21.24 -2.47 20.86
C GLU A 122 -20.16 -3.53 21.20
N THR A 123 -20.52 -4.81 21.17
CA THR A 123 -19.67 -5.91 21.59
C THR A 123 -19.28 -6.75 20.38
N PHE A 124 -18.07 -7.28 20.44
CA PHE A 124 -17.47 -8.07 19.38
C PHE A 124 -17.15 -9.48 19.89
N TYR A 125 -17.14 -10.46 19.00
CA TYR A 125 -16.83 -11.85 19.33
C TYR A 125 -15.96 -12.51 18.26
N TRP A 126 -15.16 -13.49 18.68
CA TRP A 126 -14.42 -14.35 17.78
C TRP A 126 -15.37 -15.40 17.18
N PRO A 127 -15.45 -15.52 15.85
CA PRO A 127 -16.23 -16.59 15.22
C PRO A 127 -15.64 -17.96 15.59
N GLU A 128 -16.49 -19.00 15.67
CA GLU A 128 -16.04 -20.37 15.98
C GLU A 128 -15.16 -20.98 14.88
N ARG A 129 -15.34 -20.52 13.63
CA ARG A 129 -14.44 -20.84 12.53
C ARG A 129 -13.42 -19.73 12.44
N GLN A 130 -12.13 -20.09 12.52
CA GLN A 130 -11.05 -19.16 12.22
C GLN A 130 -11.23 -18.62 10.80
N ASP A 131 -11.51 -17.33 10.71
CA ASP A 131 -11.58 -16.59 9.46
C ASP A 131 -10.20 -15.97 9.22
N GLU A 132 -9.30 -16.82 8.76
CA GLU A 132 -7.93 -16.43 8.39
C GLU A 132 -7.94 -15.90 6.96
N CYS A 133 -7.71 -14.59 6.82
CA CYS A 133 -7.61 -13.96 5.50
C CYS A 133 -6.21 -13.35 5.32
N PRO A 134 -5.53 -13.57 4.20
CA PRO A 134 -4.36 -12.78 3.85
C PRO A 134 -4.80 -11.39 3.42
N VAL A 135 -4.29 -10.36 4.09
CA VAL A 135 -4.59 -8.97 3.77
C VAL A 135 -3.30 -8.19 3.52
N PRO A 136 -3.20 -7.46 2.39
CA PRO A 136 -2.06 -6.61 2.12
C PRO A 136 -1.94 -5.52 3.18
N SER A 137 -0.70 -5.18 3.54
CA SER A 137 -0.37 -4.06 4.45
C SER A 137 -1.10 -2.74 4.13
N GLN A 138 -1.43 -2.51 2.86
CA GLN A 138 -2.10 -1.30 2.38
C GLN A 138 -3.55 -1.16 2.84
N HIS A 139 -4.20 -2.27 3.23
CA HIS A 139 -5.59 -2.26 3.70
C HIS A 139 -5.69 -2.04 5.21
N ILE A 140 -4.57 -2.04 5.94
CA ILE A 140 -4.53 -1.76 7.37
C ILE A 140 -4.58 -0.24 7.57
N ILE A 141 -5.65 0.25 8.20
CA ILE A 141 -5.90 1.69 8.37
C ILE A 141 -5.47 2.23 9.73
N CYS A 142 -5.48 1.39 10.78
CA CYS A 142 -4.93 1.78 12.09
C CYS A 142 -4.68 0.59 13.02
N VAL A 143 -3.69 0.72 13.90
CA VAL A 143 -3.53 -0.16 15.07
C VAL A 143 -4.37 0.36 16.22
N ILE A 144 -5.10 -0.55 16.86
CA ILE A 144 -5.99 -0.28 18.00
C ILE A 144 -5.42 -0.92 19.28
N GLU A 145 -5.81 -0.35 20.41
CA GLU A 145 -5.43 -0.86 21.72
C GLU A 145 -6.17 -2.15 22.05
N THR A 146 -5.58 -2.95 22.95
CA THR A 146 -6.16 -4.20 23.42
C THR A 146 -7.58 -3.98 23.95
N PRO A 147 -8.59 -4.73 23.47
CA PRO A 147 -9.96 -4.58 23.92
C PRO A 147 -10.13 -5.00 25.37
N GLU A 148 -11.13 -4.41 26.01
CA GLU A 148 -11.58 -4.84 27.32
C GLU A 148 -12.53 -6.03 27.18
N THR A 149 -12.40 -6.98 28.09
CA THR A 149 -13.34 -8.11 28.18
C THR A 149 -14.64 -7.63 28.82
N ALA A 150 -15.73 -7.58 28.05
CA ALA A 150 -17.02 -7.06 28.51
C ALA A 150 -17.87 -8.07 29.27
N SER A 151 -17.59 -9.37 29.11
CA SER A 151 -18.35 -10.46 29.73
C SER A 151 -17.59 -11.11 30.88
N HIS A 152 -18.32 -11.56 31.92
CA HIS A 152 -17.76 -12.44 32.94
C HIS A 152 -17.15 -13.74 32.38
N THR A 153 -17.53 -14.12 31.15
CA THR A 153 -17.14 -15.37 30.49
C THR A 153 -15.91 -15.24 29.58
N GLY A 154 -15.39 -14.03 29.34
CA GLY A 154 -14.22 -13.85 28.48
C GLY A 154 -14.47 -13.82 26.96
N ARG A 155 -15.72 -13.96 26.51
CA ARG A 155 -16.05 -14.24 25.10
C ARG A 155 -16.48 -13.02 24.28
N LEU A 156 -16.78 -11.92 24.96
CA LEU A 156 -17.20 -10.66 24.34
C LEU A 156 -16.17 -9.58 24.63
N TYR A 157 -15.80 -8.87 23.58
CA TYR A 157 -14.82 -7.80 23.58
C TYR A 157 -15.49 -6.45 23.36
N LYS A 158 -14.99 -5.44 24.06
CA LYS A 158 -15.42 -4.06 23.89
C LYS A 158 -14.21 -3.17 23.67
N PHE A 159 -14.30 -2.33 22.65
CA PHE A 159 -13.29 -1.33 22.37
C PHE A 159 -13.64 -0.01 23.05
N GLY A 160 -12.64 0.64 23.63
CA GLY A 160 -12.78 1.95 24.25
C GLY A 160 -13.23 3.02 23.25
N ALA A 161 -13.83 4.09 23.76
CA ALA A 161 -14.29 5.21 22.92
C ALA A 161 -13.13 5.86 22.14
N THR A 162 -11.93 5.87 22.71
CA THR A 162 -10.70 6.38 22.05
C THR A 162 -10.36 5.57 20.80
N SER A 163 -10.40 4.24 20.90
CA SER A 163 -10.10 3.33 19.78
C SER A 163 -11.14 3.46 18.68
N LYS A 164 -12.44 3.52 19.03
CA LYS A 164 -13.53 3.74 18.06
C LYS A 164 -13.35 5.05 17.29
N LYS A 165 -13.09 6.15 18.00
CA LYS A 165 -12.85 7.45 17.38
C LYS A 165 -11.67 7.40 16.40
N LYS A 166 -10.58 6.71 16.78
CA LYS A 166 -9.41 6.53 15.93
C LYS A 166 -9.75 5.75 14.65
N ILE A 167 -10.54 4.69 14.76
CA ILE A 167 -11.02 3.92 13.60
C ILE A 167 -11.86 4.81 12.69
N ASP A 168 -12.83 5.55 13.25
CA ASP A 168 -13.72 6.44 12.48
C ASP A 168 -12.93 7.53 11.74
N ASP A 169 -11.98 8.18 12.42
CA ASP A 169 -11.12 9.21 11.83
C ASP A 169 -10.25 8.64 10.69
N SER A 170 -9.66 7.45 10.90
CA SER A 170 -8.88 6.74 9.88
C SER A 170 -9.74 6.31 8.69
N TRP A 171 -10.96 5.83 8.93
CA TRP A 171 -11.90 5.41 7.89
C TRP A 171 -12.37 6.56 7.02
N ASN A 172 -12.69 7.71 7.63
CA ASN A 172 -13.08 8.91 6.89
C ASN A 172 -11.91 9.41 6.01
N THR A 173 -10.69 9.40 6.54
CA THR A 173 -9.48 9.75 5.77
C THR A 173 -9.27 8.82 4.58
N PHE A 174 -9.50 7.51 4.77
CA PHE A 174 -9.41 6.52 3.71
C PHE A 174 -10.46 6.75 2.61
N LYS A 175 -11.71 7.03 2.99
CA LYS A 175 -12.79 7.37 2.06
C LYS A 175 -12.54 8.63 1.25
N GLU A 176 -11.95 9.66 1.84
CA GLU A 176 -11.61 10.90 1.14
C GLU A 176 -10.47 10.72 0.11
N SER A 177 -9.68 9.65 0.26
CA SER A 177 -8.52 9.36 -0.59
C SER A 177 -8.83 8.45 -1.79
N CYS A 178 -10.01 7.79 -1.81
CA CYS A 178 -10.48 6.92 -2.89
C CYS A 178 -11.43 7.67 -3.83
#